data_AF-A0AAW9L857-F1
#
_entry.id   AF-A0AAW9L857-F1
#
_cell.length_a   1.000
_cell.length_b   1.000
_cell.length_c   1.000
_cell.angle_alpha   90.00
_cell.angle_beta   90.00
_cell.angle_gamma   90.00
#
_symmetry.space_group_name_H-M   'P 1'
#
loop_
_entity.id
_entity.type
_entity.pdbx_description
1 polymer ?
#
loop_
_entity_poly.entity_id
_entity_poly.type
_entity_poly.pdbx_seq_one_letter_code
_entity_poly.pdbx_strand_id
1 'polypeptide(L)'
;MRRQSSGRDVQRLRHRRARGRPGRNQRDGERHGGVRHYRRVGVHVRLQGDDSGTNKKELIIWDESGVDPSGKWYREIGKGMGDTLVQAGQSGAYTLADRGTFLSMKNDVELVIHVQGPLKGGPVILKNPYGVMAVNPAKYSDVNYQAAMAYIGFLTSPQGQSMIENYTANGSQLFFPNAISETPNFQQYVPQGYSAQQAKSLSKRDKQFLYWVENEVPANY
;
A
#
# COMPACT_ATOMS: atom_id res chain seq x y z
N MET A 1 -3.20 6.97 17.12
CA MET A 1 -3.11 5.50 17.08
C MET A 1 -2.13 5.10 15.97
N ARG A 2 -0.88 4.69 16.28
CA ARG A 2 0.15 4.39 15.26
C ARG A 2 0.18 2.89 14.95
N ARG A 3 0.01 2.53 13.68
CA ARG A 3 -0.03 1.16 13.14
C ARG A 3 1.39 0.61 12.94
N GLN A 4 1.67 -0.60 13.45
CA GLN A 4 2.87 -1.37 13.07
C GLN A 4 2.57 -2.20 11.81
N SER A 5 3.57 -2.32 10.94
CA SER A 5 3.35 -2.33 9.49
C SER A 5 4.41 -3.09 8.68
N SER A 6 4.13 -4.29 8.18
CA SER A 6 5.04 -4.90 7.18
C SER A 6 4.77 -4.27 5.81
N GLY A 7 5.80 -3.73 5.15
CA GLY A 7 5.61 -2.87 3.98
C GLY A 7 5.73 -3.63 2.65
N ARG A 8 4.80 -3.42 1.71
CA ARG A 8 5.10 -3.44 0.27
C ARG A 8 5.48 -2.04 -0.20
N ASP A 9 6.24 -1.98 -1.29
CA ASP A 9 6.51 -0.74 -2.00
C ASP A 9 5.43 -0.47 -3.04
N VAL A 10 5.03 0.79 -3.13
CA VAL A 10 4.24 1.30 -4.24
C VAL A 10 5.16 2.11 -5.15
N GLN A 11 4.97 1.98 -6.45
CA GLN A 11 5.86 2.55 -7.46
C GLN A 11 5.08 3.38 -8.47
N ARG A 12 5.66 4.51 -8.86
CA ARG A 12 5.22 5.27 -10.04
C ARG A 12 6.00 4.77 -11.24
N LEU A 13 5.33 4.35 -12.30
CA LEU A 13 5.96 3.78 -13.49
C LEU A 13 5.89 4.72 -14.72
N ARG A 14 6.78 4.56 -15.71
CA ARG A 14 6.83 5.31 -16.98
C ARG A 14 7.20 4.39 -18.15
N HIS A 15 6.77 4.66 -19.38
CA HIS A 15 7.22 3.95 -20.58
C HIS A 15 8.75 3.99 -20.81
N ARG A 16 9.36 2.89 -21.26
CA ARG A 16 10.76 2.82 -21.70
C ARG A 16 10.92 3.45 -23.09
N ARG A 17 11.72 4.52 -23.27
CA ARG A 17 12.03 4.99 -24.63
C ARG A 17 13.03 4.05 -25.31
N ALA A 18 12.76 3.68 -26.57
CA ALA A 18 13.74 3.02 -27.43
C ALA A 18 14.96 3.94 -27.67
N ARG A 19 16.18 3.41 -27.56
CA ARG A 19 17.40 4.12 -27.99
C ARG A 19 17.48 4.02 -29.52
N GLY A 20 17.12 5.08 -30.24
CA GLY A 20 17.34 5.20 -31.68
C GLY A 20 18.81 5.48 -32.01
N ARG A 21 19.35 4.77 -33.00
CA ARG A 21 20.70 4.97 -33.61
C ARG A 21 20.78 6.30 -34.37
N PRO A 22 21.97 6.91 -34.54
CA PRO A 22 22.12 8.23 -35.16
C PRO A 22 22.10 8.14 -36.69
N GLY A 23 21.21 8.92 -37.33
CA GLY A 23 21.11 9.09 -38.78
C GLY A 23 21.28 10.56 -39.18
N ARG A 24 22.21 10.78 -40.11
CA ARG A 24 22.79 12.01 -40.69
C ARG A 24 21.91 13.25 -40.90
N ASN A 25 22.52 14.39 -40.54
CA ASN A 25 22.51 15.75 -41.13
C ASN A 25 21.50 16.10 -42.23
N GLN A 26 20.71 17.15 -41.96
CA GLN A 26 20.57 18.31 -42.85
C GLN A 26 20.52 19.58 -41.99
N ARG A 27 21.47 20.50 -42.24
CA ARG A 27 21.48 21.86 -41.71
C ARG A 27 20.68 22.74 -42.66
N ASP A 28 19.84 23.63 -42.15
CA ASP A 28 20.02 25.09 -42.25
C ASP A 28 18.81 25.82 -41.66
N GLY A 29 19.06 26.86 -40.86
CA GLY A 29 18.05 27.80 -40.38
C GLY A 29 18.12 28.14 -38.89
N GLU A 30 19.17 28.83 -38.45
CA GLU A 30 19.11 29.77 -37.32
C GLU A 30 18.15 30.93 -37.70
N ARG A 31 17.19 31.42 -36.90
CA ARG A 31 17.41 32.08 -35.60
C ARG A 31 16.08 32.48 -34.92
N HIS A 32 16.18 32.55 -33.58
CA HIS A 32 15.40 33.33 -32.61
C HIS A 32 14.02 32.87 -32.12
N GLY A 33 13.98 32.57 -30.83
CA GLY A 33 13.02 33.20 -29.91
C GLY A 33 11.72 32.45 -29.66
N GLY A 34 11.77 31.43 -28.80
CA GLY A 34 10.55 30.86 -28.25
C GLY A 34 10.83 29.59 -27.47
N VAL A 35 11.11 29.74 -26.17
CA VAL A 35 11.14 28.64 -25.23
C VAL A 35 9.72 28.06 -25.14
N ARG A 36 9.39 27.15 -26.07
CA ARG A 36 8.27 26.22 -25.89
C ARG A 36 8.74 25.18 -24.88
N HIS A 37 8.57 25.51 -23.60
CA HIS A 37 8.52 24.51 -22.55
C HIS A 37 7.31 23.61 -22.83
N TYR A 38 7.51 22.55 -23.61
CA TYR A 38 6.61 21.41 -23.63
C TYR A 38 6.70 20.73 -22.26
N ARG A 39 5.96 21.24 -21.28
CA ARG A 39 5.61 20.48 -20.09
C ARG A 39 4.62 19.41 -20.59
N ARG A 40 5.15 18.31 -21.13
CA ARG A 40 4.35 17.12 -21.45
C ARG A 40 3.88 16.56 -20.10
N VAL A 41 2.78 17.10 -19.59
CA VAL A 41 2.06 16.55 -18.46
C VAL A 41 1.66 15.15 -18.93
N GLY A 42 2.38 14.14 -18.44
CA GLY A 42 2.10 12.77 -18.82
C GLY A 42 0.70 12.40 -18.36
N VAL A 43 -0.03 11.68 -19.20
CA VAL A 43 -1.30 11.08 -18.79
C VAL A 43 -1.02 10.15 -17.61
N HIS A 44 -1.87 10.17 -16.60
CA HIS A 44 -1.88 9.25 -15.47
C HIS A 44 -3.10 8.35 -15.59
N VAL A 45 -2.91 7.05 -15.33
CA VAL A 45 -3.97 6.04 -15.35
C VAL A 45 -4.09 5.43 -13.96
N ARG A 46 -5.31 5.40 -13.43
CA ARG A 46 -5.68 4.94 -12.08
C ARG A 46 -6.76 3.86 -12.11
N LEU A 47 -6.73 2.97 -11.12
CA LEU A 47 -7.84 2.09 -10.73
C LEU A 47 -9.07 2.89 -10.25
N GLN A 48 -10.20 2.78 -10.95
CA GLN A 48 -11.45 3.40 -10.53
C GLN A 48 -12.08 2.65 -9.36
N GLY A 49 -12.43 3.37 -8.29
CA GLY A 49 -13.58 3.05 -7.42
C GLY A 49 -13.63 1.67 -6.76
N ASP A 50 -12.55 0.89 -6.74
CA ASP A 50 -12.55 -0.49 -6.24
C ASP A 50 -12.28 -0.60 -4.72
N ASP A 51 -12.26 0.54 -4.03
CA ASP A 51 -11.93 0.66 -2.60
C ASP A 51 -10.59 0.02 -2.18
N SER A 52 -9.75 -0.33 -3.16
CA SER A 52 -8.51 -1.06 -2.96
C SER A 52 -7.46 -0.21 -2.25
N GLY A 53 -6.49 -0.89 -1.64
CA GLY A 53 -5.36 -0.22 -0.99
C GLY A 53 -4.57 0.69 -1.92
N THR A 54 -4.42 0.31 -3.20
CA THR A 54 -3.70 1.10 -4.22
C THR A 54 -4.46 2.38 -4.57
N ASN A 55 -5.77 2.27 -4.77
CA ASN A 55 -6.65 3.41 -5.03
C ASN A 55 -6.61 4.43 -3.87
N LYS A 56 -6.77 3.95 -2.63
CA LYS A 56 -6.67 4.79 -1.42
C LYS A 56 -5.30 5.45 -1.28
N LYS A 57 -4.23 4.71 -1.59
CA LYS A 57 -2.87 5.24 -1.57
C LYS A 57 -2.67 6.37 -2.58
N GLU A 58 -3.20 6.23 -3.79
CA GLU A 58 -3.10 7.25 -4.81
C GLU A 58 -3.82 8.54 -4.42
N LEU A 59 -5.03 8.43 -3.87
CA LEU A 59 -5.77 9.59 -3.36
C LEU A 59 -5.00 10.35 -2.27
N ILE A 60 -4.38 9.64 -1.33
CA ILE A 60 -3.53 10.25 -0.28
C ILE A 60 -2.35 11.00 -0.92
N ILE A 61 -1.74 10.46 -1.98
CA ILE A 61 -0.63 11.13 -2.66
C ILE A 61 -1.09 12.42 -3.34
N TRP A 62 -2.27 12.42 -3.98
CA TRP A 62 -2.81 13.61 -4.62
C TRP A 62 -3.19 14.69 -3.60
N ASP A 63 -3.84 14.30 -2.52
CA ASP A 63 -4.20 15.19 -1.40
C ASP A 63 -2.96 15.89 -0.81
N GLU A 64 -1.93 15.12 -0.45
CA GLU A 64 -0.65 15.64 0.07
C GLU A 64 0.10 16.51 -0.96
N SER A 65 -0.14 16.32 -2.25
CA SER A 65 0.47 17.15 -3.30
C SER A 65 -0.25 18.49 -3.52
N GLY A 66 -1.46 18.66 -2.98
CA GLY A 66 -2.32 19.83 -3.22
C GLY A 66 -2.83 19.95 -4.67
N VAL A 67 -2.73 18.88 -5.46
CA VAL A 67 -3.18 18.85 -6.86
C VAL A 67 -4.50 18.10 -6.94
N ASP A 68 -5.53 18.73 -7.48
CA ASP A 68 -6.76 18.05 -7.87
C ASP A 68 -6.53 17.21 -9.14
N PRO A 69 -6.60 15.87 -9.05
CA PRO A 69 -6.35 15.01 -10.20
C PRO A 69 -7.60 14.94 -11.08
N SER A 70 -7.78 15.93 -11.96
CA SER A 70 -8.94 16.02 -12.85
C SER A 70 -8.59 16.38 -14.30
N GLY A 71 -9.48 16.05 -15.22
CA GLY A 71 -9.37 16.39 -16.64
C GLY A 71 -8.61 15.37 -17.50
N LYS A 72 -8.27 15.75 -18.75
CA LYS A 72 -7.84 14.81 -19.81
C LYS A 72 -6.55 14.03 -19.51
N TRP A 73 -5.72 14.53 -18.60
CA TRP A 73 -4.46 13.93 -18.21
C TRP A 73 -4.61 12.93 -17.05
N TYR A 74 -5.78 12.84 -16.43
CA TYR A 74 -6.06 11.89 -15.35
C TYR A 74 -7.20 10.96 -15.78
N ARG A 75 -6.92 9.66 -15.89
CA ARG A 75 -7.86 8.68 -16.44
C ARG A 75 -8.10 7.57 -15.44
N GLU A 76 -9.35 7.42 -15.07
CA GLU A 76 -9.80 6.30 -14.26
C GLU A 76 -10.19 5.14 -15.16
N ILE A 77 -9.81 3.94 -14.76
CA ILE A 77 -10.19 2.69 -15.43
C ILE A 77 -10.73 1.72 -14.38
N GLY A 78 -12.00 1.33 -14.52
CA GLY A 78 -12.69 0.37 -13.63
C GLY A 78 -12.26 -1.07 -13.83
N LYS A 79 -10.96 -1.31 -13.96
CA LYS A 79 -10.37 -2.63 -14.17
C LYS A 79 -9.26 -2.87 -13.15
N GLY A 80 -8.92 -4.14 -12.93
CA GLY A 80 -7.88 -4.53 -11.98
C GLY A 80 -6.48 -3.99 -12.32
N MET A 81 -5.53 -4.17 -11.39
CA MET A 81 -4.18 -3.59 -11.49
C MET A 81 -3.44 -4.08 -12.74
N GLY A 82 -3.66 -5.32 -13.18
CA GLY A 82 -3.01 -5.84 -14.38
C GLY A 82 -3.44 -5.13 -15.67
N ASP A 83 -4.74 -4.96 -15.87
CA ASP A 83 -5.28 -4.18 -16.99
C ASP A 83 -4.82 -2.72 -16.93
N THR A 84 -4.66 -2.19 -15.72
CA THR A 84 -4.14 -0.84 -15.50
C THR A 84 -2.70 -0.68 -15.96
N LEU A 85 -1.84 -1.65 -15.66
CA LEU A 85 -0.46 -1.66 -16.14
C LEU A 85 -0.39 -1.77 -17.66
N VAL A 86 -1.20 -2.64 -18.27
CA VAL A 86 -1.25 -2.80 -19.74
C VAL A 86 -1.66 -1.49 -20.41
N GLN A 87 -2.74 -0.87 -19.94
CA GLN A 87 -3.22 0.40 -20.51
C GLN A 87 -2.23 1.55 -20.31
N ALA A 88 -1.60 1.64 -19.14
CA ALA A 88 -0.57 2.64 -18.90
C ALA A 88 0.63 2.45 -19.84
N GLY A 89 1.04 1.20 -20.08
CA GLY A 89 2.06 0.85 -21.07
C GLY A 89 1.68 1.31 -22.48
N GLN A 90 0.52 0.87 -22.98
CA GLN A 90 0.04 1.19 -24.34
C GLN A 90 -0.13 2.70 -24.59
N SER A 91 -0.56 3.45 -23.59
CA SER A 91 -0.82 4.90 -23.70
C SER A 91 0.41 5.77 -23.40
N GLY A 92 1.53 5.17 -22.98
CA GLY A 92 2.72 5.90 -22.53
C GLY A 92 2.46 6.73 -21.27
N ALA A 93 1.50 6.32 -20.46
CA ALA A 93 1.07 7.00 -19.25
C ALA A 93 1.91 6.60 -18.02
N TYR A 94 1.70 7.34 -16.93
CA TYR A 94 2.16 6.95 -15.60
C TYR A 94 1.04 6.24 -14.86
N THR A 95 1.39 5.31 -13.98
CA THR A 95 0.43 4.70 -13.05
C THR A 95 1.11 4.40 -11.72
N LEU A 96 0.32 4.33 -10.66
CA LEU A 96 0.73 3.87 -9.35
C LEU A 96 0.42 2.36 -9.24
N ALA A 97 1.43 1.55 -8.91
CA ALA A 97 1.25 0.10 -8.80
C ALA A 97 1.97 -0.47 -7.57
N ASP A 98 1.43 -1.54 -7.00
CA ASP A 98 2.19 -2.33 -6.05
C ASP A 98 3.33 -3.08 -6.76
N ARG A 99 4.48 -3.18 -6.08
CA ARG A 99 5.68 -3.76 -6.66
C ARG A 99 5.54 -5.24 -7.03
N GLY A 100 4.72 -6.00 -6.29
CA GLY A 100 4.49 -7.42 -6.57
C GLY A 100 3.81 -7.60 -7.93
N THR A 101 2.71 -6.87 -8.15
CA THR A 101 1.97 -6.89 -9.42
C THR A 101 2.80 -6.35 -10.59
N PHE A 102 3.58 -5.29 -10.38
CA PHE A 102 4.49 -4.83 -11.43
C PHE A 102 5.53 -5.90 -11.79
N LEU A 103 6.13 -6.55 -10.79
CA LEU A 103 7.17 -7.55 -11.04
C LEU A 103 6.61 -8.79 -11.75
N SER A 104 5.38 -9.23 -11.44
CA SER A 104 4.78 -10.36 -12.14
C SER A 104 4.50 -10.07 -13.62
N MET A 105 4.22 -8.81 -13.98
CA MET A 105 3.92 -8.39 -15.35
C MET A 105 5.08 -7.71 -16.08
N LYS A 106 6.25 -7.58 -15.44
CA LYS A 106 7.38 -6.77 -15.96
C LYS A 106 7.83 -7.17 -17.37
N ASN A 107 7.64 -8.44 -17.75
CA ASN A 107 8.01 -8.94 -19.07
C ASN A 107 6.89 -8.72 -20.11
N ASP A 108 5.66 -8.42 -19.66
CA ASP A 108 4.46 -8.27 -20.49
C ASP A 108 4.07 -6.80 -20.73
N VAL A 109 4.67 -5.87 -19.97
CA VAL A 109 4.38 -4.43 -20.09
C VAL A 109 5.64 -3.60 -20.32
N GLU A 110 5.57 -2.58 -21.18
CA GLU A 110 6.69 -1.68 -21.48
C GLU A 110 6.87 -0.55 -20.45
N LEU A 111 6.70 -0.86 -19.16
CA LEU A 111 6.81 0.09 -18.06
C LEU A 111 8.14 -0.05 -17.31
N VAL A 112 8.70 1.08 -16.88
CA VAL A 112 9.87 1.17 -16.00
C VAL A 112 9.52 1.89 -14.72
N ILE A 113 10.22 1.55 -13.64
CA ILE A 113 10.08 2.24 -12.35
C ILE A 113 10.63 3.66 -12.49
N HIS A 114 9.80 4.64 -12.18
CA HIS A 114 10.16 6.04 -12.14
C HIS A 114 10.41 6.51 -10.70
N VAL A 115 9.55 6.11 -9.76
CA VAL A 115 9.72 6.34 -8.32
C VAL A 115 9.34 5.05 -7.60
N GLN A 116 10.09 4.68 -6.57
CA GLN A 116 9.76 3.59 -5.65
C GLN A 116 10.03 4.07 -4.23
N GLY A 117 9.32 3.53 -3.25
CA GLY A 117 9.58 3.82 -1.86
C GLY A 117 8.85 2.87 -0.91
N PRO A 118 9.33 2.76 0.34
CA PRO A 118 10.47 3.49 0.92
C PRO A 118 11.87 2.92 0.58
N LEU A 119 11.97 1.85 -0.23
CA LEU A 119 13.27 1.25 -0.55
C LEU A 119 14.29 2.23 -1.15
N LYS A 120 15.55 2.07 -0.71
CA LYS A 120 16.71 2.87 -1.15
C LYS A 120 16.52 4.38 -0.93
N GLY A 121 15.89 4.76 0.19
CA GLY A 121 15.64 6.17 0.53
C GLY A 121 14.48 6.80 -0.25
N GLY A 122 13.61 5.98 -0.83
CA GLY A 122 12.41 6.46 -1.50
C GLY A 122 11.37 7.07 -0.55
N PRO A 123 10.34 7.75 -1.08
CA PRO A 123 9.34 8.43 -0.25
C PRO A 123 8.58 7.46 0.67
N VAL A 124 8.51 7.80 1.95
CA VAL A 124 7.82 7.00 2.99
C VAL A 124 6.31 6.89 2.71
N ILE A 125 5.72 7.89 2.04
CA ILE A 125 4.29 7.88 1.65
C ILE A 125 3.93 6.64 0.82
N LEU A 126 4.89 6.10 0.05
CA LEU A 126 4.73 4.90 -0.78
C LEU A 126 4.79 3.58 0.00
N LYS A 127 5.02 3.62 1.32
CA LYS A 127 4.94 2.44 2.18
C LYS A 127 3.50 1.91 2.19
N ASN A 128 3.33 0.62 1.88
CA ASN A 128 2.06 -0.10 1.94
C ASN A 128 2.06 -1.12 3.08
N PRO A 129 1.61 -0.73 4.29
CA PRO A 129 1.68 -1.56 5.49
C PRO A 129 0.62 -2.68 5.52
N TYR A 130 1.02 -3.89 5.89
CA TYR A 130 0.16 -5.02 6.22
C TYR A 130 0.11 -5.21 7.73
N GLY A 131 -1.07 -5.61 8.21
CA GLY A 131 -1.33 -5.99 9.58
C GLY A 131 -2.24 -7.21 9.63
N VAL A 132 -2.12 -7.98 10.70
CA VAL A 132 -3.00 -9.12 10.99
C VAL A 132 -3.75 -8.83 12.28
N MET A 133 -5.05 -9.12 12.30
CA MET A 133 -5.92 -8.85 13.45
C MET A 133 -6.86 -10.03 13.65
N ALA A 134 -6.96 -10.52 14.88
CA ALA A 134 -7.95 -11.53 15.24
C ALA A 134 -9.34 -10.88 15.33
N VAL A 135 -10.37 -11.58 14.84
CA VAL A 135 -11.77 -11.18 15.01
C VAL A 135 -12.16 -11.31 16.48
N ASN A 136 -12.93 -10.34 16.99
CA ASN A 136 -13.34 -10.31 18.40
C ASN A 136 -14.30 -11.47 18.72
N PRO A 137 -13.89 -12.47 19.54
CA PRO A 137 -14.73 -13.62 19.87
C PRO A 137 -15.89 -13.28 20.83
N ALA A 138 -15.84 -12.13 21.50
CA ALA A 138 -16.96 -11.66 22.32
C ALA A 138 -18.15 -11.17 21.47
N LYS A 139 -17.88 -10.72 20.23
CA LYS A 139 -18.91 -10.26 19.29
C LYS A 139 -19.37 -11.35 18.32
N TYR A 140 -18.49 -12.28 17.96
CA TYR A 140 -18.79 -13.36 17.01
C TYR A 140 -18.41 -14.70 17.64
N SER A 141 -19.41 -15.51 17.98
CA SER A 141 -19.22 -16.78 18.71
C SER A 141 -18.53 -17.87 17.90
N ASP A 142 -18.70 -17.85 16.58
CA ASP A 142 -18.32 -18.96 15.69
C ASP A 142 -16.91 -18.81 15.11
N VAL A 143 -16.13 -17.84 15.62
CA VAL A 143 -14.77 -17.59 15.16
C VAL A 143 -13.78 -18.51 15.86
N ASN A 144 -12.85 -19.07 15.09
CA ASN A 144 -11.75 -19.85 15.64
C ASN A 144 -10.62 -18.94 16.16
N TYR A 145 -10.85 -18.33 17.32
CA TYR A 145 -9.92 -17.37 17.92
C TYR A 145 -8.55 -18.00 18.25
N GLN A 146 -8.53 -19.26 18.71
CA GLN A 146 -7.29 -19.94 19.04
C GLN A 146 -6.40 -20.14 17.81
N ALA A 147 -6.96 -20.59 16.68
CA ALA A 147 -6.22 -20.72 15.43
C ALA A 147 -5.76 -19.36 14.90
N ALA A 148 -6.59 -18.32 15.00
CA ALA A 148 -6.20 -16.97 14.61
C ALA A 148 -4.99 -16.46 15.42
N MET A 149 -4.98 -16.67 16.74
CA MET A 149 -3.87 -16.28 17.60
C MET A 149 -2.61 -17.12 17.32
N ALA A 150 -2.74 -18.41 17.05
CA ALA A 150 -1.62 -19.27 16.64
C ALA A 150 -1.00 -18.77 15.32
N TYR A 151 -1.84 -18.40 14.34
CA TYR A 151 -1.37 -17.84 13.07
C TYR A 151 -0.69 -16.48 13.24
N ILE A 152 -1.24 -15.58 14.06
CA ILE A 152 -0.61 -14.31 14.41
C ILE A 152 0.77 -14.56 15.03
N GLY A 153 0.84 -15.46 16.02
CA GLY A 153 2.10 -15.83 16.67
C GLY A 153 3.14 -16.35 15.69
N PHE A 154 2.74 -17.24 14.77
CA PHE A 154 3.60 -17.74 13.70
C PHE A 154 4.08 -16.59 12.79
N LEU A 155 3.18 -15.75 12.27
CA LEU A 155 3.53 -14.63 11.39
C LEU A 155 4.54 -13.68 12.04
N THR A 156 4.40 -13.40 13.34
CA THR A 156 5.27 -12.50 14.08
C THR A 156 6.52 -13.17 14.68
N SER A 157 6.67 -14.48 14.52
CA SER A 157 7.83 -15.24 15.02
C SER A 157 9.09 -15.03 14.17
N PRO A 158 10.30 -15.33 14.70
CA PRO A 158 11.53 -15.31 13.89
C PRO A 158 11.43 -16.14 12.62
N GLN A 159 10.80 -17.32 12.69
CA GLN A 159 10.57 -18.19 11.54
C GLN A 159 9.65 -17.51 10.51
N GLY A 160 8.51 -16.97 10.94
CA GLY A 160 7.55 -16.32 10.04
C GLY A 160 8.14 -15.06 9.39
N GLN A 161 8.84 -14.22 10.16
CA GLN A 161 9.51 -13.04 9.62
C GLN A 161 10.64 -13.43 8.64
N SER A 162 11.43 -14.47 8.93
CA SER A 162 12.46 -14.96 8.01
C SER A 162 11.87 -15.49 6.70
N MET A 163 10.72 -16.19 6.76
CA MET A 163 10.01 -16.62 5.54
C MET A 163 9.52 -15.42 4.71
N ILE A 164 9.02 -14.37 5.36
CA ILE A 164 8.61 -13.13 4.69
C ILE A 164 9.81 -12.41 4.06
N GLU A 165 10.93 -12.33 4.77
CA GLU A 165 12.18 -11.72 4.29
C GLU A 165 12.70 -12.40 3.02
N ASN A 166 12.69 -13.73 3.02
CA ASN A 166 13.26 -14.54 1.94
C ASN A 166 12.28 -14.75 0.76
N TYR A 167 11.06 -14.25 0.84
CA TYR A 167 10.10 -14.38 -0.24
C TYR A 167 10.48 -13.48 -1.43
N THR A 168 10.66 -14.10 -2.60
CA THR A 168 11.05 -13.42 -3.83
C THR A 168 10.06 -13.68 -4.97
N ALA A 169 9.94 -12.71 -5.87
CA ALA A 169 9.34 -12.91 -7.19
C ALA A 169 10.28 -12.36 -8.26
N ASN A 170 10.49 -13.13 -9.34
CA ASN A 170 11.44 -12.78 -10.40
C ASN A 170 12.83 -12.38 -9.85
N GLY A 171 13.33 -13.17 -8.88
CA GLY A 171 14.63 -12.98 -8.23
C GLY A 171 14.74 -11.74 -7.33
N SER A 172 13.62 -11.06 -7.04
CA SER A 172 13.59 -9.85 -6.21
C SER A 172 12.80 -10.07 -4.93
N GLN A 173 13.38 -9.73 -3.77
CA GLN A 173 12.66 -9.70 -2.48
C GLN A 173 11.44 -8.79 -2.58
N LEU A 174 10.27 -9.25 -2.15
CA LEU A 174 9.01 -8.50 -2.26
C LEU A 174 8.55 -7.82 -0.98
N PHE A 175 8.85 -8.41 0.18
CA PHE A 175 8.36 -7.95 1.47
C PHE A 175 9.50 -7.70 2.44
N PHE A 176 9.30 -6.71 3.31
CA PHE A 176 10.25 -6.31 4.33
C PHE A 176 9.58 -6.48 5.70
N PRO A 177 9.93 -7.55 6.44
CA PRO A 177 9.37 -7.82 7.75
C PRO A 177 9.80 -6.78 8.78
N ASN A 178 8.96 -6.53 9.77
CA ASN A 178 9.25 -5.59 10.86
C ASN A 178 8.45 -5.87 12.14
N ALA A 179 7.94 -7.09 12.32
CA ALA A 179 7.21 -7.45 13.53
C ALA A 179 8.14 -7.70 14.73
N ILE A 180 9.40 -8.07 14.46
CA ILE A 180 10.42 -8.27 15.49
C ILE A 180 11.25 -6.99 15.59
N SER A 181 11.29 -6.44 16.80
CA SER A 181 12.13 -5.31 17.18
C SER A 181 13.01 -5.75 18.34
N GLU A 182 14.26 -5.28 18.40
CA GLU A 182 15.12 -5.43 19.57
C GLU A 182 14.49 -4.79 20.82
N THR A 183 13.65 -3.78 20.62
CA THR A 183 12.81 -3.15 21.65
C THR A 183 11.33 -3.38 21.33
N PRO A 184 10.76 -4.55 21.69
CA PRO A 184 9.37 -4.85 21.39
C PRO A 184 8.45 -3.94 22.20
N ASN A 185 7.70 -3.08 21.51
CA ASN A 185 6.68 -2.25 22.15
C ASN A 185 5.39 -3.08 22.33
N PHE A 186 5.30 -3.84 23.42
CA PHE A 186 4.11 -4.65 23.73
C PHE A 186 2.86 -3.82 24.05
N GLN A 187 3.01 -2.52 24.37
CA GLN A 187 1.87 -1.64 24.63
C GLN A 187 0.99 -1.43 23.41
N GLN A 188 1.52 -1.69 22.20
CA GLN A 188 0.73 -1.66 20.97
C GLN A 188 -0.41 -2.71 20.95
N TYR A 189 -0.25 -3.80 21.71
CA TYR A 189 -1.21 -4.91 21.77
C TYR A 189 -2.20 -4.75 22.92
N VAL A 190 -2.01 -3.72 23.75
CA VAL A 190 -2.90 -3.39 24.87
C VAL A 190 -3.85 -2.29 24.39
N PRO A 191 -5.18 -2.52 24.38
CA PRO A 191 -6.14 -1.47 24.06
C PRO A 191 -5.92 -0.25 24.97
N GLN A 192 -6.06 0.96 24.40
CA GLN A 192 -6.02 2.19 25.20
C GLN A 192 -7.14 2.13 26.26
N GLY A 193 -6.76 2.21 27.54
CA GLY A 193 -7.69 2.06 28.67
C GLY A 193 -7.80 0.65 29.27
N TYR A 194 -7.13 -0.37 28.71
CA TYR A 194 -7.12 -1.71 29.29
C TYR A 194 -6.18 -1.80 30.51
N SER A 195 -6.73 -2.12 31.68
CA SER A 195 -5.97 -2.52 32.87
C SER A 195 -6.03 -4.02 33.09
N ALA A 196 -4.87 -4.68 33.14
CA ALA A 196 -4.76 -6.10 33.45
C ALA A 196 -5.27 -6.44 34.87
N GLN A 197 -5.28 -5.47 35.80
CA GLN A 197 -5.84 -5.63 37.15
C GLN A 197 -7.38 -5.66 37.11
N GLN A 198 -8.02 -4.81 36.30
CA GLN A 198 -9.47 -4.81 36.10
C GLN A 198 -9.95 -6.07 35.36
N ALA A 199 -9.17 -6.55 34.38
CA ALA A 199 -9.56 -7.73 33.60
C ALA A 199 -9.47 -9.06 34.38
N LYS A 200 -8.60 -9.12 35.41
CA LYS A 200 -8.44 -10.28 36.31
C LYS A 200 -9.54 -10.37 37.37
N SER A 201 -10.14 -9.25 37.77
CA SER A 201 -11.21 -9.22 38.78
C SER A 201 -12.60 -9.46 38.22
N LEU A 202 -12.79 -9.32 36.90
CA LEU A 202 -14.11 -9.44 36.26
C LEU A 202 -14.38 -10.87 35.79
N SER A 203 -15.46 -11.46 36.29
CA SER A 203 -15.99 -12.74 35.82
C SER A 203 -16.52 -12.63 34.39
N LYS A 204 -16.76 -13.78 33.74
CA LYS A 204 -17.38 -13.82 32.40
C LYS A 204 -18.74 -13.10 32.37
N ARG A 205 -19.51 -13.19 33.47
CA ARG A 205 -20.80 -12.50 33.61
C ARG A 205 -20.61 -10.98 33.73
N ASP A 206 -19.61 -10.53 34.46
CA ASP A 206 -19.34 -9.09 34.63
C ASP A 206 -18.93 -8.45 33.30
N LYS A 207 -18.16 -9.17 32.48
CA LYS A 207 -17.80 -8.72 31.13
C LYS A 207 -19.00 -8.62 30.20
N GLN A 208 -19.94 -9.57 30.27
CA GLN A 208 -21.18 -9.53 29.50
C GLN A 208 -22.11 -8.41 29.96
N PHE A 209 -22.19 -8.17 31.26
CA PHE A 209 -22.96 -7.07 31.84
C PHE A 209 -22.41 -5.71 31.41
N LEU A 210 -21.10 -5.48 31.53
CA LEU A 210 -20.47 -4.23 31.11
C LEU A 210 -20.62 -3.97 29.61
N TYR A 211 -20.52 -5.01 28.79
CA TYR A 211 -20.79 -4.91 27.35
C TYR A 211 -22.24 -4.52 27.07
N TRP A 212 -23.21 -5.12 27.77
CA TRP A 212 -24.61 -4.75 27.64
C TRP A 212 -24.86 -3.30 28.08
N VAL A 213 -24.27 -2.86 29.20
CA VAL A 213 -24.37 -1.46 29.66
C VAL A 213 -23.82 -0.49 28.62
N GLU A 214 -22.66 -0.76 28.03
CA GLU A 214 -22.05 0.14 27.05
C GLU A 214 -22.85 0.26 25.75
N ASN A 215 -23.54 -0.80 25.32
CA ASN A 215 -24.15 -0.85 23.99
C ASN A 215 -25.68 -0.71 24.01
N GLU A 216 -26.34 -1.10 25.09
CA GLU A 216 -27.80 -1.20 25.17
C GLU A 216 -28.42 -0.24 26.19
N VAL A 217 -27.64 0.35 27.11
CA VAL A 217 -28.14 1.38 28.03
C VAL A 217 -27.98 2.75 27.37
N PRO A 218 -29.07 3.50 27.13
CA PRO A 218 -29.00 4.84 26.57
C PRO A 218 -28.15 5.77 27.45
N ALA A 219 -27.38 6.67 26.82
CA ALA A 219 -26.51 7.61 27.52
C ALA A 219 -27.25 8.59 28.46
N ASN A 220 -28.58 8.65 28.36
CA ASN A 220 -29.47 9.50 29.16
C ASN A 220 -30.30 8.73 30.19
N TYR A 221 -29.89 7.50 30.55
CA TYR A 221 -30.43 6.79 31.70
C TYR A 221 -29.90 7.36 33.02
#